data_AF-A0A3D2YEA0-F1
#
_entry.id   AF-A0A3D2YEA0-F1
#
_cell.length_a   1.000
_cell.length_b   1.000
_cell.length_c   1.000
_cell.angle_alpha   90.00
_cell.angle_beta   90.00
_cell.angle_gamma   90.00
#
_symmetry.space_group_name_H-M   'P 1'
#
loop_
_entity.id
_entity.type
_entity.pdbx_description
1 polymer ?
#
loop_
_entity_poly.entity_id
_entity_poly.type
_entity_poly.pdbx_seq_one_letter_code
_entity_poly.pdbx_strand_id
1 'polypeptide(L)'
;VIAAGRISVYPRDGAYQLYCTGLTPEGVGDLSVAFEQLKEKLRKEGLFDAAHKKPLPAYPRRIAIVTSPAGAAVHDMIRILRRRYPLAKVLLLPVRVQGTEAPAEIAGAIRYANRHALADVLITGRGGGSLEDLWAFND
;
A
#
# COMPACT_ATOMS: atom_id res chain seq x y z
N VAL A 1 -17.74 3.11 -10.91
CA VAL A 1 -17.75 2.23 -12.11
C VAL A 1 -18.47 3.01 -13.18
N ILE A 2 -17.79 3.30 -14.29
CA ILE A 2 -18.41 3.99 -15.42
C ILE A 2 -19.08 2.93 -16.29
N ALA A 3 -20.39 3.06 -16.42
CA ALA A 3 -21.21 2.25 -17.32
C ALA A 3 -21.55 3.09 -18.55
N ALA A 4 -21.09 2.67 -19.73
CA ALA A 4 -21.43 3.30 -21.01
C ALA A 4 -22.56 2.49 -21.66
N GLY A 5 -23.55 3.19 -22.22
CA GLY A 5 -24.72 2.52 -22.79
C GLY A 5 -25.80 3.46 -23.28
N ARG A 6 -26.92 2.89 -23.72
CA ARG A 6 -28.10 3.64 -24.14
C ARG A 6 -29.17 3.58 -23.06
N ILE A 7 -29.75 4.74 -22.75
CA ILE A 7 -30.92 4.84 -21.88
C ILE A 7 -32.18 4.69 -22.72
N SER A 8 -33.09 3.83 -22.27
CA SER A 8 -34.45 3.72 -22.79
C SER A 8 -35.45 4.11 -21.70
N VAL A 9 -36.55 4.73 -22.12
CA VAL A 9 -37.64 5.14 -21.23
C VAL A 9 -38.89 4.37 -21.62
N TYR A 10 -39.56 3.78 -20.63
CA TYR A 10 -40.89 3.22 -20.79
C TYR A 10 -41.93 4.23 -20.29
N PRO A 11 -42.61 5.00 -21.17
CA PRO A 11 -43.36 6.20 -20.77
C PRO A 11 -44.56 5.92 -19.89
N ARG A 12 -45.14 4.72 -19.99
CA ARG A 12 -46.34 4.33 -19.25
C ARG A 12 -46.12 4.26 -17.74
N ASP A 13 -44.92 3.84 -17.32
CA ASP A 13 -44.57 3.62 -15.91
C ASP A 13 -43.42 4.54 -15.43
N GLY A 14 -42.89 5.40 -16.30
CA GLY A 14 -41.78 6.31 -16.00
C GLY A 14 -40.44 5.61 -15.72
N ALA A 15 -40.32 4.32 -16.07
CA ALA A 15 -39.13 3.53 -15.78
C ALA A 15 -38.01 3.80 -16.80
N TYR A 16 -36.82 4.10 -16.28
CA TYR A 16 -35.60 4.23 -17.07
C TYR A 16 -34.83 2.91 -17.03
N GLN A 17 -34.43 2.41 -18.20
CA GLN A 17 -33.57 1.23 -18.34
C GLN A 17 -32.25 1.62 -19.01
N LEU A 18 -31.14 1.32 -18.36
CA LEU A 18 -29.81 1.49 -18.92
C LEU A 18 -29.36 0.17 -19.55
N TYR A 19 -29.26 0.15 -20.88
CA TYR A 19 -28.64 -0.96 -21.60
C TYR A 19 -27.13 -0.75 -21.64
N CYS A 20 -26.44 -1.41 -20.72
CA CYS A 20 -25.00 -1.27 -20.55
C CYS A 20 -24.25 -1.99 -21.67
N THR A 21 -23.50 -1.25 -22.49
CA THR A 21 -22.66 -1.79 -23.57
C THR A 21 -21.20 -1.90 -23.19
N GLY A 22 -20.79 -1.29 -22.06
CA GLY A 22 -19.44 -1.43 -21.51
C GLY A 22 -19.41 -1.03 -20.04
N LEU A 23 -18.64 -1.77 -19.25
CA LEU A 23 -18.49 -1.57 -17.81
C LEU A 23 -17.00 -1.40 -17.52
N THR A 24 -16.60 -0.22 -17.02
CA THR A 24 -15.20 0.05 -16.69
C THR A 24 -15.11 0.46 -15.22
N PRO A 25 -14.21 -0.14 -14.42
CA PRO A 25 -13.93 0.38 -13.10
C PRO A 25 -13.39 1.80 -13.26
N GLU A 26 -14.03 2.75 -12.60
CA GLU A 26 -13.69 4.17 -12.66
C GLU A 26 -12.36 4.40 -11.95
N GLY A 27 -11.41 5.11 -12.56
CA GLY A 27 -10.09 5.45 -11.96
C GLY A 27 -9.03 4.35 -11.97
N VAL A 28 -9.39 3.08 -12.12
CA VAL A 28 -8.43 1.95 -12.08
C VAL A 28 -7.53 1.90 -13.32
N GLY A 29 -8.04 2.32 -14.49
CA GLY A 29 -7.28 2.29 -15.74
C GLY A 29 -6.03 3.18 -15.67
N ASP A 30 -6.19 4.43 -15.26
CA ASP A 30 -5.10 5.40 -15.22
C ASP A 30 -4.05 5.05 -14.16
N LEU A 31 -4.49 4.64 -12.95
CA LEU A 31 -3.58 4.16 -11.90
C LEU A 31 -2.84 2.89 -12.31
N SER A 32 -3.51 1.96 -13.00
CA SER A 32 -2.84 0.76 -13.51
C SER A 32 -1.82 1.07 -14.58
N VAL A 33 -2.11 2.01 -15.49
CA VAL A 33 -1.15 2.44 -16.53
C VAL A 33 0.04 3.14 -15.88
N ALA A 34 -0.20 4.05 -14.94
CA ALA A 34 0.86 4.74 -14.20
C ALA A 34 1.73 3.74 -13.41
N PHE A 35 1.13 2.70 -12.83
CA PHE A 35 1.84 1.66 -12.08
C PHE A 35 2.78 0.88 -12.99
N GLU A 36 2.30 0.45 -14.15
CA GLU A 36 3.12 -0.30 -15.11
C GLU A 36 4.26 0.56 -15.66
N GLN A 37 4.00 1.85 -15.95
CA GLN A 37 5.04 2.79 -16.37
C GLN A 37 6.12 2.99 -15.29
N LEU A 38 5.70 3.18 -14.04
CA LEU A 38 6.61 3.32 -12.90
C LEU A 38 7.43 2.03 -12.72
N LYS A 39 6.79 0.87 -12.75
CA LYS A 39 7.46 -0.42 -12.62
C LYS A 39 8.54 -0.60 -13.68
N GLU A 40 8.23 -0.32 -14.94
CA GLU A 40 9.22 -0.39 -16.03
C GLU A 40 10.33 0.64 -15.88
N LYS A 41 10.03 1.86 -15.41
CA LYS A 41 11.04 2.88 -15.10
C LYS A 41 12.01 2.39 -14.02
N LEU A 42 11.50 1.97 -12.86
CA LEU A 42 12.32 1.50 -11.73
C LEU A 42 13.10 0.23 -12.09
N ARG A 43 12.55 -0.62 -12.97
CA ARG A 43 13.25 -1.80 -13.52
C ARG A 43 14.42 -1.41 -14.40
N LYS A 44 14.26 -0.40 -15.27
CA LYS A 44 15.35 0.14 -16.09
C LYS A 44 16.42 0.83 -15.26
N GLU A 45 16.05 1.43 -14.14
CA GLU A 45 16.99 1.98 -13.16
C GLU A 45 17.74 0.90 -12.36
N GLY A 46 17.41 -0.38 -12.53
CA GLY A 46 18.07 -1.50 -11.85
C GLY A 46 17.64 -1.68 -10.40
N LEU A 47 16.66 -0.93 -9.88
CA LEU A 47 16.31 -0.94 -8.45
C LEU A 47 15.75 -2.27 -7.95
N PHE A 48 15.32 -3.15 -8.87
CA PHE A 48 14.86 -4.51 -8.54
C PHE A 48 15.97 -5.56 -8.60
N ASP A 49 17.19 -5.18 -8.97
CA ASP A 49 18.30 -6.12 -9.12
C ASP A 49 18.61 -6.82 -7.79
N ALA A 50 18.85 -8.13 -7.86
CA ALA A 50 19.14 -8.95 -6.69
C ALA A 50 20.37 -8.44 -5.93
N ALA A 51 21.30 -7.76 -6.61
CA ALA A 51 22.49 -7.14 -6.02
C ALA A 51 22.17 -6.05 -4.99
N HIS A 52 21.00 -5.39 -5.09
CA HIS A 52 20.56 -4.38 -4.12
C HIS A 52 19.81 -4.99 -2.93
N LYS A 53 19.38 -6.26 -3.02
CA LYS A 53 18.64 -6.91 -1.94
C LYS A 53 19.56 -7.20 -0.77
N LYS A 54 19.18 -6.71 0.40
CA LYS A 54 19.86 -7.01 1.66
C LYS A 54 19.32 -8.33 2.21
N PRO A 55 20.18 -9.26 2.64
CA PRO A 55 19.73 -10.47 3.31
C PRO A 55 19.04 -10.10 4.62
N LEU A 56 17.96 -10.81 4.94
CA LEU A 56 17.30 -10.64 6.24
C LEU A 56 18.15 -11.32 7.32
N PRO A 57 18.32 -10.69 8.50
CA PRO A 57 18.98 -11.34 9.62
C PRO A 57 18.18 -12.57 10.06
N ALA A 58 18.87 -13.68 10.34
CA ALA A 58 18.22 -14.92 10.76
C ALA A 58 17.50 -14.78 12.12
N TYR A 59 18.01 -13.92 13.00
CA TYR A 59 17.48 -13.69 14.35
C TYR A 59 17.41 -12.19 14.68
N PRO A 60 16.43 -11.45 14.14
CA PRO A 60 16.28 -10.02 14.42
C PRO A 60 15.94 -9.80 15.89
N ARG A 61 16.73 -9.00 16.61
CA ARG A 61 16.47 -8.65 18.01
C ARG A 61 15.53 -7.46 18.12
N ARG A 62 15.52 -6.58 17.12
CA ARG A 62 14.67 -5.38 17.07
C ARG A 62 13.97 -5.31 15.73
N ILE A 63 12.65 -5.22 15.76
CA ILE A 63 11.81 -5.06 14.57
C ILE A 63 11.06 -3.74 14.72
N ALA A 64 11.20 -2.83 13.77
CA ALA A 64 10.43 -1.59 13.73
C ALA A 64 9.32 -1.68 12.69
N ILE A 65 8.10 -1.41 13.11
CA ILE A 65 6.92 -1.34 12.26
C ILE A 65 6.68 0.13 11.91
N VAL A 66 6.73 0.46 10.64
CA VAL A 66 6.45 1.78 10.06
C VAL A 66 5.04 1.73 9.48
N THR A 67 4.06 2.17 10.24
CA THR A 67 2.63 2.09 9.84
C THR A 67 1.78 3.07 10.63
N SER A 68 0.50 3.15 10.30
CA SER A 68 -0.48 3.91 11.06
C SER A 68 -0.65 3.32 12.45
N PRO A 69 -0.63 4.15 13.52
CA PRO A 69 -0.97 3.69 14.87
C PRO A 69 -2.45 3.32 14.98
N ALA A 70 -3.29 3.78 14.05
CA ALA A 70 -4.69 3.47 13.97
C ALA A 70 -4.95 2.31 12.99
N GLY A 71 -5.74 1.33 13.43
CA GLY A 71 -6.28 0.27 12.58
C GLY A 71 -5.87 -1.14 12.99
N ALA A 72 -6.61 -2.14 12.50
CA ALA A 72 -6.40 -3.54 12.86
C ALA A 72 -5.01 -4.07 12.43
N ALA A 73 -4.44 -3.52 11.36
CA ALA A 73 -3.17 -3.98 10.78
C ALA A 73 -2.01 -3.98 11.76
N VAL A 74 -1.81 -2.86 12.47
CA VAL A 74 -0.72 -2.73 13.45
C VAL A 74 -0.92 -3.66 14.63
N HIS A 75 -2.16 -3.80 15.10
CA HIS A 75 -2.50 -4.73 16.18
C HIS A 75 -2.27 -6.18 15.76
N ASP A 76 -2.64 -6.55 14.54
CA ASP A 76 -2.43 -7.89 13.99
C ASP A 76 -0.94 -8.21 13.85
N MET A 77 -0.14 -7.29 13.29
CA MET A 77 1.32 -7.45 13.20
C MET A 77 1.95 -7.63 14.58
N ILE A 78 1.62 -6.78 15.55
CA ILE A 78 2.16 -6.88 16.91
C ILE A 78 1.72 -8.19 17.58
N ARG A 79 0.45 -8.58 17.45
CA ARG A 79 -0.09 -9.82 18.03
C ARG A 79 0.60 -11.05 17.44
N ILE A 80 0.78 -11.09 16.13
CA ILE A 80 1.44 -12.20 15.42
C ILE A 80 2.91 -12.28 15.83
N LEU A 81 3.63 -11.15 15.86
CA LEU A 81 5.03 -11.11 16.28
C LEU A 81 5.20 -11.58 17.71
N ARG A 82 4.37 -11.10 18.65
CA ARG A 82 4.41 -11.55 20.05
C ARG A 82 4.13 -13.05 20.19
N ARG A 83 3.25 -13.61 19.37
CA ARG A 83 2.91 -15.05 19.41
C ARG A 83 3.97 -15.93 18.76
N ARG A 84 4.48 -15.55 17.58
CA ARG A 84 5.37 -16.39 16.76
C ARG A 84 6.85 -16.12 17.01
N TYR A 85 7.21 -14.93 17.45
CA TYR A 85 8.59 -14.52 17.65
C TYR A 85 8.75 -13.53 18.84
N PRO A 86 8.44 -13.97 20.07
CA PRO A 86 8.46 -13.10 21.26
C PRO A 86 9.84 -12.56 21.66
N LEU A 87 10.92 -13.11 21.09
CA LEU A 87 12.30 -12.71 21.38
C LEU A 87 12.66 -11.32 20.83
N ALA A 88 11.95 -10.86 19.80
CA ALA A 88 12.21 -9.55 19.22
C ALA A 88 11.52 -8.42 20.02
N LYS A 89 12.26 -7.34 20.28
CA LYS A 89 11.66 -6.07 20.70
C LYS A 89 10.99 -5.42 19.50
N VAL A 90 9.69 -5.15 19.62
CA VAL A 90 8.91 -4.47 18.57
C VAL A 90 8.83 -2.98 18.88
N LEU A 91 9.18 -2.15 17.90
CA LEU A 91 9.06 -0.69 17.93
C LEU A 91 7.97 -0.27 16.93
N LEU A 92 7.18 0.73 17.27
CA LEU A 92 6.23 1.36 16.34
C LEU A 92 6.75 2.74 15.97
N LEU A 93 6.91 2.98 14.67
CA LEU A 93 7.17 4.29 14.09
C LEU A 93 5.87 4.75 13.41
N PRO A 94 5.05 5.57 14.08
CA PRO A 94 3.74 5.96 13.57
C PRO A 94 3.90 6.88 12.37
N VAL A 95 3.25 6.52 11.25
CA VAL A 95 3.18 7.34 10.03
C VAL A 95 1.81 7.22 9.40
N ARG A 96 1.42 8.18 8.58
CA ARG A 96 0.30 8.02 7.66
C ARG A 96 0.66 6.98 6.60
N VAL A 97 -0.34 6.17 6.25
CA VAL A 97 -0.22 5.08 5.26
C VAL A 97 -1.16 5.27 4.08
N GLN A 98 -1.79 6.44 4.01
CA GLN A 98 -2.74 6.84 2.98
C GLN A 98 -2.77 8.35 2.85
N GLY A 99 -3.19 8.82 1.68
CA GLY A 99 -3.22 10.25 1.36
C GLY A 99 -1.86 10.77 0.89
N THR A 100 -1.86 12.02 0.43
CA THR A 100 -0.72 12.67 -0.26
C THR A 100 0.51 12.87 0.62
N GLU A 101 0.35 12.91 1.95
CA GLU A 101 1.45 13.14 2.88
C GLU A 101 2.14 11.83 3.34
N ALA A 102 1.54 10.66 3.05
CA ALA A 102 2.06 9.37 3.48
C ALA A 102 3.44 8.99 2.88
N PRO A 103 3.72 9.19 1.57
CA PRO A 103 5.02 8.79 1.00
C PRO A 103 6.21 9.47 1.71
N ALA A 104 6.12 10.78 1.92
CA ALA A 104 7.16 11.57 2.56
C ALA A 104 7.38 11.16 4.03
N GLU A 105 6.30 10.86 4.77
CA GLU A 105 6.38 10.37 6.14
C GLU A 105 7.00 8.97 6.24
N ILE A 106 6.55 8.03 5.39
CA ILE A 106 7.10 6.66 5.35
C ILE A 106 8.59 6.71 5.04
N ALA A 107 8.99 7.45 3.99
CA ALA A 107 10.39 7.60 3.62
C ALA A 107 11.20 8.29 4.73
N GLY A 108 10.62 9.29 5.39
CA GLY A 108 11.21 9.97 6.55
C GLY A 108 11.46 9.02 7.72
N ALA A 109 10.48 8.19 8.08
CA ALA A 109 10.59 7.21 9.14
C ALA A 109 11.63 6.12 8.83
N ILE A 110 11.70 5.65 7.59
CA ILE A 110 12.74 4.70 7.15
C ILE A 110 14.13 5.33 7.28
N ARG A 111 14.31 6.58 6.81
CA ARG A 111 15.59 7.30 6.96
C ARG A 111 15.97 7.49 8.42
N TYR A 112 15.01 7.88 9.26
CA TYR A 112 15.21 8.04 10.70
C TYR A 112 15.63 6.72 11.36
N ALA A 113 14.94 5.62 11.07
CA ALA A 113 15.25 4.30 11.61
C ALA A 113 16.65 3.82 11.21
N ASN A 114 17.02 4.02 9.93
CA ASN A 114 18.35 3.68 9.42
C ASN A 114 19.44 4.54 10.06
N ARG A 115 19.23 5.86 10.16
CA ARG A 115 20.22 6.80 10.74
C ARG A 115 20.55 6.47 12.20
N HIS A 116 19.55 6.05 12.96
CA HIS A 116 19.70 5.75 14.39
C HIS A 116 19.84 4.26 14.70
N ALA A 117 19.96 3.40 13.68
CA ALA A 117 20.06 1.95 13.81
C ALA A 117 19.01 1.36 14.80
N LEU A 118 17.76 1.81 14.66
CA LEU A 118 16.70 1.50 15.64
C LEU A 118 16.29 0.02 15.62
N ALA A 119 16.38 -0.62 14.47
CA ALA A 119 15.93 -1.99 14.26
C ALA A 119 16.82 -2.74 13.27
N ASP A 120 16.84 -4.07 13.39
CA ASP A 120 17.52 -4.97 12.44
C ASP A 120 16.67 -5.19 11.18
N VAL A 121 15.35 -5.08 11.34
CA VAL A 121 14.36 -5.23 10.27
C VAL A 121 13.31 -4.13 10.39
N LEU A 122 12.94 -3.55 9.25
CA LEU A 122 11.80 -2.64 9.12
C LEU A 122 10.66 -3.36 8.41
N ILE A 123 9.46 -3.24 8.97
CA ILE A 123 8.21 -3.68 8.35
C ILE A 123 7.42 -2.43 8.04
N THR A 124 7.12 -2.17 6.78
CA THR A 124 6.20 -1.10 6.37
C THR A 124 4.96 -1.72 5.75
N GLY A 125 3.81 -1.11 5.96
CA GLY A 125 2.57 -1.61 5.36
C GLY A 125 1.32 -0.99 5.94
N ARG A 126 0.20 -1.37 5.35
CA ARG A 126 -1.17 -0.95 5.67
C ARG A 126 -2.05 -2.21 5.69
N GLY A 127 -3.14 -2.20 6.46
CA GLY A 127 -4.17 -3.25 6.36
C GLY A 127 -5.38 -2.78 5.58
N GLY A 128 -5.77 -3.55 4.57
CA GLY A 128 -6.91 -3.24 3.69
C GLY A 128 -6.74 -1.92 2.92
N GLY A 129 -7.81 -1.50 2.25
CA GLY A 129 -7.83 -0.29 1.41
C GLY A 129 -8.10 -0.60 -0.06
N SER A 130 -8.54 0.41 -0.80
CA SER A 130 -8.66 0.36 -2.25
C SER A 130 -7.28 0.51 -2.94
N LEU A 131 -7.24 0.43 -4.27
CA LEU A 131 -5.99 0.60 -5.01
C LEU A 131 -5.45 2.04 -4.88
N GLU A 132 -6.34 3.03 -4.89
CA GLU A 132 -6.06 4.46 -4.70
C GLU A 132 -5.38 4.70 -3.34
N ASP A 133 -5.86 3.95 -2.36
CA ASP A 133 -5.43 3.97 -0.98
C ASP A 133 -4.00 3.42 -0.78
N LEU A 134 -3.61 2.43 -1.60
CA LEU A 134 -2.27 1.84 -1.64
C LEU A 134 -1.30 2.64 -2.52
N TRP A 135 -1.80 3.60 -3.30
CA TRP A 135 -1.00 4.40 -4.22
C TRP A 135 0.13 5.16 -3.52
N ALA A 136 -0.04 5.49 -2.24
CA ALA A 136 0.99 6.14 -1.41
C ALA A 136 2.30 5.33 -1.27
N PHE A 137 2.33 4.05 -1.67
CA PHE A 137 3.54 3.23 -1.69
C PHE A 137 4.23 3.18 -3.07
N ASN A 138 3.66 3.85 -4.08
CA ASN A 138 4.17 3.91 -5.46
C ASN A 138 4.76 5.30 -5.80
N ASP A 139 5.10 6.10 -4.80
CA ASP A 139 5.65 7.46 -4.95
C ASP A 139 7.01 7.54 -4.23
#